data_AF-A0A1H5KHL2-F1
#
_entry.id   AF-A0A1H5KHL2-F1
#
_cell.length_a   1.000
_cell.length_b   1.000
_cell.length_c   1.000
_cell.angle_alpha   90.00
_cell.angle_beta   90.00
_cell.angle_gamma   90.00
#
_symmetry.space_group_name_H-M   'P 1'
#
loop_
_entity.id
_entity.type
_entity.pdbx_description
1 polymer ?
#
loop_
_entity_poly.entity_id
_entity_poly.type
_entity_poly.pdbx_seq_one_letter_code
_entity_poly.pdbx_strand_id
1 'polypeptide(L)'
;MKFPPLKVRKALNTRRALSRLRNHLSRPRRVVLVASVAAIAFVASTSLTQAAWTDNEWAHSNVGTAVVGDCTSNTLFQNRAWGRQLTGMVAGINLDTLAGVDGVTVANNGTLGSAVPASASEVTPPGDTSTYIAKLPVGVLGAQNPLVTAALGLGVPVGGLGAYTQWGQAKGNGLAHGAAGLVSDQSGAVDVAGTANGSASAPKAASINLDALLPAALAGVSLDIGAVASEAKVNSCEMISGWPQFDPTPTVTRNYGIAGLDLNAKVPAIASVASNGKVLVNGVQGTLTSLVGAGGLSTAITDGVIALLNPVLDGLKLGTVITSTKVSGLDLSAITAMMSESMTDGALTVNLEAGTARVNIATLMGVPDVNGGNFGLNNFDPNHELILDTATVNSLIEKLTKMLDTWVERVVGAMRTALRAVTITSNTEVSLKVLGLNVPALDVQVGPIGIGQLLDQPNDPAHLAKVKILGLGLDLGGLLAPLTNGANGVVVTALNATVFGTGALIGNLGSSLAALTAPVVTALGTILSPLSSLVSLRINVQPDQPWGGSTSKPADVTALPSGPGTTAEYKVSAIRVGLINQANLLGLSLANSSAGPAKLHP
;
A
#
# COMPACT_ATOMS: atom_id res chain seq x y z
N MET A 1 -28.52 -27.96 34.94
CA MET A 1 -29.60 -28.93 34.62
C MET A 1 -28.93 -30.10 33.90
N LYS A 2 -28.70 -31.24 34.58
CA LYS A 2 -29.55 -32.49 34.60
C LYS A 2 -29.88 -32.96 33.18
N PHE A 3 -29.66 -34.19 32.69
CA PHE A 3 -29.02 -35.49 33.01
C PHE A 3 -28.94 -36.24 31.63
N PRO A 4 -28.37 -37.46 31.46
CA PRO A 4 -27.29 -37.70 30.49
C PRO A 4 -27.60 -38.88 29.51
N PRO A 5 -26.79 -39.94 29.33
CA PRO A 5 -26.28 -40.42 28.03
C PRO A 5 -26.84 -41.80 27.60
N LEU A 6 -26.33 -42.38 26.49
CA LEU A 6 -25.93 -43.81 26.31
C LEU A 6 -26.27 -44.45 24.92
N LYS A 7 -25.29 -45.22 24.44
CA LYS A 7 -25.34 -46.58 23.82
C LYS A 7 -25.94 -46.76 22.40
N VAL A 8 -25.13 -47.22 21.43
CA VAL A 8 -24.85 -48.64 21.05
C VAL A 8 -26.05 -49.36 20.44
N ARG A 9 -26.00 -49.72 19.13
CA ARG A 9 -26.01 -51.10 18.58
C ARG A 9 -26.31 -51.17 17.07
N LYS A 10 -25.58 -52.08 16.40
CA LYS A 10 -25.92 -52.76 15.14
C LYS A 10 -27.25 -53.53 15.25
N ALA A 11 -28.03 -53.56 14.17
CA ALA A 11 -28.71 -54.73 13.56
C ALA A 11 -29.72 -54.24 12.50
N LEU A 12 -29.56 -54.56 11.21
CA LEU A 12 -30.07 -55.76 10.53
C LEU A 12 -31.61 -55.79 10.36
N ASN A 13 -32.03 -55.68 9.08
CA ASN A 13 -33.19 -56.34 8.45
C ASN A 13 -34.60 -56.01 9.01
N THR A 14 -35.69 -55.91 8.24
CA THR A 14 -36.15 -56.82 7.19
C THR A 14 -37.46 -56.30 6.55
N ARG A 15 -37.57 -56.48 5.22
CA ARG A 15 -38.74 -56.98 4.46
C ARG A 15 -40.14 -56.33 4.58
N ARG A 16 -40.59 -55.82 3.44
CA ARG A 16 -41.80 -56.23 2.69
C ARG A 16 -41.41 -56.22 1.20
N ALA A 17 -41.93 -56.96 0.22
CA ALA A 17 -42.79 -58.13 0.06
C ALA A 17 -42.81 -58.35 -1.49
N LEU A 18 -42.54 -59.57 -2.00
CA LEU A 18 -43.44 -60.37 -2.87
C LEU A 18 -43.92 -59.65 -4.17
N SER A 19 -43.90 -60.21 -5.37
CA SER A 19 -43.61 -61.55 -5.90
C SER A 19 -43.94 -61.53 -7.41
N ARG A 20 -43.24 -62.36 -8.19
CA ARG A 20 -43.64 -63.13 -9.40
C ARG A 20 -42.49 -63.10 -10.42
N LEU A 21 -41.64 -64.14 -10.43
CA LEU A 21 -41.80 -65.40 -11.21
C LEU A 21 -41.49 -65.14 -12.70
N ARG A 22 -40.59 -65.83 -13.40
CA ARG A 22 -40.14 -67.23 -13.26
C ARG A 22 -38.97 -67.50 -14.23
N ASN A 23 -37.94 -68.18 -13.72
CA ASN A 23 -37.06 -69.25 -14.25
C ASN A 23 -36.81 -69.37 -15.79
N HIS A 24 -35.65 -69.80 -16.32
CA HIS A 24 -34.72 -70.85 -15.91
C HIS A 24 -33.39 -70.65 -16.68
N LEU A 25 -32.24 -70.82 -16.03
CA LEU A 25 -30.96 -71.08 -16.69
C LEU A 25 -30.36 -72.38 -16.13
N SER A 26 -30.30 -73.40 -16.98
CA SER A 26 -29.48 -74.59 -16.82
C SER A 26 -28.67 -74.78 -18.11
N ARG A 27 -27.34 -74.73 -18.00
CA ARG A 27 -26.36 -75.24 -18.97
C ARG A 27 -26.57 -76.77 -19.18
N PRO A 28 -26.08 -77.46 -20.25
CA PRO A 28 -24.76 -77.25 -20.89
C PRO A 28 -24.55 -77.65 -22.40
N ARG A 29 -23.33 -77.36 -22.90
CA ARG A 29 -22.49 -78.12 -23.86
C ARG A 29 -22.82 -78.26 -25.38
N ARG A 30 -21.75 -77.97 -26.15
CA ARG A 30 -21.26 -78.54 -27.43
C ARG A 30 -21.78 -78.01 -28.77
N VAL A 31 -20.83 -77.39 -29.49
CA VAL A 31 -20.39 -77.57 -30.90
C VAL A 31 -21.46 -77.97 -31.93
N VAL A 32 -21.59 -77.18 -33.02
CA VAL A 32 -21.53 -77.62 -34.43
C VAL A 32 -21.54 -76.39 -35.35
N LEU A 33 -20.58 -76.41 -36.28
CA LEU A 33 -20.42 -75.60 -37.51
C LEU A 33 -21.60 -75.84 -38.47
N VAL A 34 -22.24 -74.80 -39.03
CA VAL A 34 -22.79 -74.81 -40.41
C VAL A 34 -22.95 -73.35 -40.88
N ALA A 35 -22.32 -73.02 -42.01
CA ALA A 35 -22.52 -71.81 -42.78
C ALA A 35 -23.85 -71.87 -43.57
N SER A 36 -24.57 -70.75 -43.72
CA SER A 36 -25.51 -70.53 -44.84
C SER A 36 -26.02 -69.07 -44.92
N VAL A 37 -25.67 -68.47 -46.05
CA VAL A 37 -26.26 -67.38 -46.85
C VAL A 37 -27.76 -67.10 -46.69
N ALA A 38 -28.15 -65.81 -46.58
CA ALA A 38 -29.32 -65.14 -47.18
C ALA A 38 -29.35 -63.65 -46.71
N ALA A 39 -29.17 -62.63 -47.57
CA ALA A 39 -30.16 -62.00 -48.47
C ALA A 39 -31.45 -61.51 -47.78
N ILE A 40 -31.68 -60.18 -47.79
CA ILE A 40 -32.93 -59.38 -47.78
C ILE A 40 -32.45 -57.91 -47.70
N ALA A 41 -32.52 -57.07 -48.73
CA ALA A 41 -33.63 -56.45 -49.47
C ALA A 41 -33.72 -54.94 -49.14
N PHE A 42 -33.64 -54.15 -50.20
CA PHE A 42 -33.87 -52.71 -50.32
C PHE A 42 -35.24 -52.28 -49.74
N VAL A 43 -35.34 -51.07 -49.16
CA VAL A 43 -35.90 -49.84 -49.79
C VAL A 43 -35.75 -48.67 -48.80
N ALA A 44 -35.01 -47.63 -49.18
CA ALA A 44 -35.41 -46.23 -48.99
C ALA A 44 -34.53 -45.33 -49.88
N SER A 45 -35.20 -44.62 -50.76
CA SER A 45 -34.71 -43.77 -51.84
C SER A 45 -33.96 -42.53 -51.36
N THR A 46 -32.76 -42.31 -51.90
CA THR A 46 -32.22 -40.96 -52.12
C THR A 46 -31.90 -40.79 -53.60
N SER A 47 -32.52 -39.78 -54.19
CA SER A 47 -32.31 -39.33 -55.56
C SER A 47 -30.93 -38.71 -55.71
N LEU A 48 -30.12 -39.31 -56.58
CA LEU A 48 -28.87 -38.75 -57.07
C LEU A 48 -29.19 -37.60 -58.04
N THR A 49 -28.73 -36.39 -57.74
CA THR A 49 -28.28 -35.48 -58.79
C THR A 49 -26.77 -35.67 -58.95
N GLN A 50 -26.38 -36.23 -60.08
CA GLN A 50 -24.99 -36.31 -60.51
C GLN A 50 -24.49 -34.91 -60.84
N ALA A 51 -23.53 -34.43 -60.06
CA ALA A 51 -22.46 -33.59 -60.55
C ALA A 51 -21.15 -34.28 -60.17
N ALA A 52 -20.81 -35.32 -60.94
CA ALA A 52 -19.50 -35.95 -60.86
C ALA A 52 -18.53 -35.10 -61.68
N TRP A 53 -17.65 -34.38 -60.99
CA TRP A 53 -16.33 -34.08 -61.53
C TRP A 53 -15.43 -35.24 -61.11
N THR A 54 -15.34 -36.26 -61.96
CA THR A 54 -14.29 -37.27 -61.84
C THR A 54 -13.06 -36.77 -62.57
N ASP A 55 -12.31 -35.90 -61.90
CA ASP A 55 -10.89 -35.75 -62.23
C ASP A 55 -10.11 -36.52 -61.17
N ASN A 56 -9.54 -37.65 -61.57
CA ASN A 56 -8.47 -38.29 -60.81
C ASN A 56 -7.19 -37.47 -61.02
N GLU A 57 -7.13 -36.29 -60.43
CA GLU A 57 -5.87 -35.56 -60.32
C GLU A 57 -5.14 -36.11 -59.09
N TRP A 58 -4.19 -37.02 -59.31
CA TRP A 58 -3.29 -37.49 -58.27
C TRP A 58 -2.30 -36.38 -57.93
N ALA A 59 -2.76 -35.40 -57.16
CA ALA A 59 -1.87 -34.47 -56.49
C ALA A 59 -1.03 -35.25 -55.49
N HIS A 60 0.23 -35.52 -55.85
CA HIS A 60 1.25 -35.90 -54.87
C HIS A 60 1.68 -34.65 -54.11
N SER A 61 0.77 -34.17 -53.26
CA SER A 61 1.14 -33.29 -52.16
C SER A 61 1.08 -34.13 -50.87
N ASN A 62 1.89 -33.79 -49.88
CA ASN A 62 1.78 -34.37 -48.55
C ASN A 62 0.39 -34.06 -47.97
N VAL A 63 -0.60 -34.91 -48.26
CA VAL A 63 -1.89 -34.89 -47.56
C VAL A 63 -1.65 -35.53 -46.21
N GLY A 64 -1.12 -34.73 -45.29
CA GLY A 64 -1.08 -35.11 -43.88
C GLY A 64 -2.52 -35.16 -43.36
N THR A 65 -2.98 -36.34 -42.95
CA THR A 65 -4.18 -36.41 -42.11
C THR A 65 -3.80 -35.86 -40.74
N ALA A 66 -3.96 -34.55 -40.56
CA ALA A 66 -3.82 -33.95 -39.24
C ALA A 66 -4.86 -34.61 -38.31
N VAL A 67 -4.37 -35.26 -37.24
CA VAL A 67 -5.23 -35.95 -36.28
C VAL A 67 -5.88 -34.88 -35.41
N VAL A 68 -7.21 -34.82 -35.43
CA VAL A 68 -8.00 -33.93 -34.56
C VAL A 68 -7.72 -34.32 -33.11
N GLY A 69 -7.31 -33.35 -32.29
CA GLY A 69 -6.92 -33.56 -30.89
C GLY A 69 -5.43 -33.81 -30.66
N ASP A 70 -4.61 -33.97 -31.71
CA ASP A 70 -3.15 -33.94 -31.57
C ASP A 70 -2.64 -32.49 -31.51
N CYS A 71 -2.66 -31.92 -30.31
CA CYS A 71 -2.21 -30.54 -30.09
C CYS A 71 -0.69 -30.37 -30.11
N THR A 72 0.06 -31.45 -30.36
CA THR A 72 1.52 -31.41 -30.36
C THR A 72 2.10 -31.20 -31.76
N SER A 73 1.48 -31.75 -32.81
CA SER A 73 2.01 -31.67 -34.18
C SER A 73 1.06 -31.08 -35.23
N ASN A 74 -0.17 -30.74 -34.86
CA ASN A 74 -1.16 -30.18 -35.78
C ASN A 74 -0.81 -28.72 -36.14
N THR A 75 -1.00 -28.29 -37.40
CA THR A 75 -0.78 -26.90 -37.86
C THR A 75 -2.04 -26.23 -38.43
N LEU A 76 -3.22 -26.76 -38.12
CA LEU A 76 -4.52 -26.35 -38.66
C LEU A 76 -5.10 -25.08 -38.00
N PHE A 77 -4.32 -24.30 -37.27
CA PHE A 77 -4.82 -23.10 -36.62
C PHE A 77 -4.12 -21.86 -37.13
N GLN A 78 -4.94 -20.88 -37.49
CA GLN A 78 -4.57 -19.48 -37.50
C GLN A 78 -4.83 -18.92 -36.12
N ASN A 79 -3.88 -18.18 -35.55
CA ASN A 79 -4.08 -17.56 -34.26
C ASN A 79 -3.23 -16.30 -34.09
N ARG A 80 -3.56 -15.54 -33.07
CA ARG A 80 -2.87 -14.31 -32.71
C ARG A 80 -2.67 -14.23 -31.22
N ALA A 81 -1.57 -13.61 -30.80
CA ALA A 81 -1.33 -13.22 -29.43
C ALA A 81 -0.59 -11.89 -29.40
N TRP A 82 -0.73 -11.13 -28.33
CA TRP A 82 0.02 -9.90 -28.17
C TRP A 82 0.31 -9.56 -26.72
N GLY A 83 1.40 -8.82 -26.52
CA GLY A 83 1.80 -8.25 -25.24
C GLY A 83 2.08 -6.76 -25.41
N ARG A 84 1.50 -5.93 -24.54
CA ARG A 84 1.65 -4.48 -24.60
C ARG A 84 1.68 -3.83 -23.22
N GLN A 85 2.70 -3.02 -22.95
CA GLN A 85 2.88 -2.44 -21.62
C GLN A 85 1.89 -1.32 -21.31
N LEU A 86 1.60 -0.45 -22.27
CA LEU A 86 0.76 0.75 -22.08
C LEU A 86 -0.29 0.83 -23.20
N THR A 87 -1.55 1.09 -22.84
CA THR A 87 -2.66 1.31 -23.78
C THR A 87 -3.61 2.38 -23.26
N GLY A 88 -4.36 3.02 -24.17
CA GLY A 88 -5.44 3.95 -23.82
C GLY A 88 -5.04 5.42 -23.86
N MET A 89 -5.64 6.26 -23.01
CA MET A 89 -5.59 7.72 -23.09
C MET A 89 -4.83 8.35 -21.91
N VAL A 90 -3.97 9.33 -22.20
CA VAL A 90 -3.26 10.14 -21.20
C VAL A 90 -3.19 11.59 -21.66
N ALA A 91 -3.67 12.53 -20.84
CA ALA A 91 -3.71 13.96 -21.16
C ALA A 91 -4.38 14.27 -22.51
N GLY A 92 -5.43 13.51 -22.89
CA GLY A 92 -6.10 13.67 -24.19
C GLY A 92 -5.41 12.99 -25.36
N ILE A 93 -4.24 12.36 -25.15
CA ILE A 93 -3.46 11.71 -26.18
C ILE A 93 -3.72 10.20 -26.14
N ASN A 94 -4.06 9.64 -27.30
CA ASN A 94 -4.18 8.21 -27.46
C ASN A 94 -2.79 7.59 -27.58
N LEU A 95 -2.40 6.75 -26.62
CA LEU A 95 -1.12 6.05 -26.64
C LEU A 95 -1.03 5.03 -27.78
N ASP A 96 -2.16 4.61 -28.35
CA ASP A 96 -2.23 3.69 -29.49
C ASP A 96 -1.84 4.32 -30.82
N THR A 97 -1.65 5.65 -30.87
CA THR A 97 -1.15 6.34 -32.05
C THR A 97 0.34 6.70 -31.95
N LEU A 98 0.97 6.44 -30.80
CA LEU A 98 2.36 6.78 -30.55
C LEU A 98 3.29 5.65 -30.96
N ALA A 99 4.20 5.96 -31.87
CA ALA A 99 5.19 5.00 -32.37
C ALA A 99 6.03 4.41 -31.23
N GLY A 100 6.09 3.08 -31.17
CA GLY A 100 6.88 2.36 -30.17
C GLY A 100 6.11 1.97 -28.90
N VAL A 101 4.86 2.41 -28.75
CA VAL A 101 3.97 1.95 -27.68
C VAL A 101 3.15 0.73 -28.11
N ASP A 102 3.10 0.43 -29.41
CA ASP A 102 2.25 -0.59 -30.05
C ASP A 102 2.41 -2.03 -29.53
N GLY A 103 3.46 -2.30 -28.77
CA GLY A 103 3.75 -3.62 -28.19
C GLY A 103 4.28 -4.62 -29.21
N VAL A 104 4.05 -5.91 -28.94
CA VAL A 104 4.35 -7.00 -29.88
C VAL A 104 3.06 -7.76 -30.14
N THR A 105 2.69 -7.85 -31.41
CA THR A 105 1.63 -8.74 -31.88
C THR A 105 2.26 -9.83 -32.72
N VAL A 106 2.01 -11.10 -32.37
CA VAL A 106 2.45 -12.27 -33.11
C VAL A 106 1.23 -12.95 -33.70
N ALA A 107 1.27 -13.23 -35.00
CA ALA A 107 0.21 -13.91 -35.71
C ALA A 107 0.76 -15.10 -36.48
N ASN A 108 0.05 -16.23 -36.42
CA ASN A 108 0.27 -17.39 -37.27
C ASN A 108 -0.85 -17.44 -38.32
N ASN A 109 -0.47 -17.48 -39.59
CA ASN A 109 -1.43 -17.56 -40.70
C ASN A 109 -1.74 -19.01 -41.14
N GLY A 110 -1.37 -20.01 -40.34
CA GLY A 110 -1.55 -21.43 -40.64
C GLY A 110 -0.33 -22.05 -41.34
N THR A 111 0.70 -21.26 -41.66
CA THR A 111 1.92 -21.76 -42.30
C THR A 111 3.18 -21.17 -41.67
N LEU A 112 3.20 -19.85 -41.41
CA LEU A 112 4.32 -19.15 -40.80
C LEU A 112 3.82 -18.17 -39.73
N GLY A 113 4.61 -18.01 -38.67
CA GLY A 113 4.41 -16.95 -37.71
C GLY A 113 5.08 -15.65 -38.17
N SER A 114 4.49 -14.52 -37.79
CA SER A 114 4.98 -13.17 -38.09
C SER A 114 4.72 -12.24 -36.92
N ALA A 115 5.52 -11.19 -36.77
CA ALA A 115 5.37 -10.22 -35.71
C ALA A 115 5.28 -8.77 -36.21
N VAL A 116 4.50 -7.97 -35.48
CA VAL A 116 4.40 -6.53 -35.62
C VAL A 116 4.73 -5.88 -34.28
N PRO A 117 5.63 -4.87 -34.23
CA PRO A 117 6.40 -4.33 -35.35
C PRO A 117 7.46 -5.30 -35.86
N ALA A 118 7.89 -5.12 -37.11
CA ALA A 118 8.94 -5.95 -37.73
C ALA A 118 10.31 -5.86 -37.04
N SER A 119 10.49 -4.88 -36.14
CA SER A 119 11.66 -4.74 -35.28
C SER A 119 11.65 -5.68 -34.06
N ALA A 120 10.55 -6.40 -33.81
CA ALA A 120 10.50 -7.43 -32.76
C ALA A 120 11.51 -8.55 -33.06
N SER A 121 12.19 -9.01 -32.02
CA SER A 121 13.22 -10.06 -32.15
C SER A 121 12.60 -11.45 -31.96
N GLU A 122 12.92 -12.39 -32.84
CA GLU A 122 12.55 -13.80 -32.69
C GLU A 122 13.25 -14.40 -31.47
N VAL A 123 12.54 -15.24 -30.70
CA VAL A 123 13.10 -15.91 -29.52
C VAL A 123 13.63 -17.28 -29.91
N THR A 124 14.89 -17.54 -29.56
CA THR A 124 15.68 -18.73 -29.95
C THR A 124 15.11 -20.05 -29.38
N PRO A 125 15.32 -21.20 -30.07
CA PRO A 125 16.33 -21.45 -31.10
C PRO A 125 15.99 -20.88 -32.50
N PRO A 126 17.00 -20.62 -33.36
CA PRO A 126 16.78 -20.01 -34.67
C PRO A 126 15.86 -20.89 -35.53
N GLY A 127 14.74 -20.33 -36.01
CA GLY A 127 13.73 -21.04 -36.80
C GLY A 127 12.39 -21.26 -36.07
N ASP A 128 12.26 -20.88 -34.80
CA ASP A 128 10.95 -20.72 -34.15
C ASP A 128 10.29 -19.40 -34.57
N THR A 129 9.75 -19.37 -35.79
CA THR A 129 9.04 -18.21 -36.35
C THR A 129 7.74 -17.87 -35.62
N SER A 130 7.41 -18.54 -34.52
CA SER A 130 6.15 -18.41 -33.79
C SER A 130 6.26 -17.61 -32.50
N THR A 131 7.46 -17.15 -32.08
CA THR A 131 7.68 -16.50 -30.78
C THR A 131 8.54 -15.24 -30.90
N TYR A 132 8.09 -14.11 -30.35
CA TYR A 132 8.78 -12.81 -30.48
C TYR A 132 8.76 -11.98 -29.20
N ILE A 133 9.79 -11.12 -29.05
CA ILE A 133 9.96 -10.18 -27.94
C ILE A 133 10.31 -8.78 -28.44
N ALA A 134 9.82 -7.74 -27.76
CA ALA A 134 10.27 -6.37 -27.90
C ALA A 134 10.30 -5.64 -26.56
N LYS A 135 10.96 -4.47 -26.55
CA LYS A 135 11.09 -3.60 -25.38
C LYS A 135 10.38 -2.27 -25.62
N LEU A 136 9.78 -1.70 -24.57
CA LEU A 136 9.21 -0.35 -24.64
C LEU A 136 10.35 0.70 -24.71
N PRO A 137 10.43 1.53 -25.76
CA PRO A 137 11.47 2.55 -25.89
C PRO A 137 11.13 3.81 -25.06
N VAL A 138 11.26 3.72 -23.74
CA VAL A 138 10.90 4.79 -22.78
C VAL A 138 11.57 6.15 -23.07
N GLY A 139 12.79 6.16 -23.60
CA GLY A 139 13.50 7.40 -23.96
C GLY A 139 12.90 8.12 -25.18
N VAL A 140 12.25 7.39 -26.08
CA VAL A 140 11.62 7.94 -27.30
C VAL A 140 10.24 8.51 -26.98
N LEU A 141 9.48 7.82 -26.13
CA LEU A 141 8.20 8.30 -25.57
C LEU A 141 8.34 9.69 -24.96
N GLY A 142 9.42 9.92 -24.20
CA GLY A 142 9.66 11.19 -23.54
C GLY A 142 9.94 12.35 -24.49
N ALA A 143 10.70 12.08 -25.54
CA ALA A 143 11.08 13.08 -26.54
C ALA A 143 9.93 13.46 -27.48
N GLN A 144 9.01 12.52 -27.75
CA GLN A 144 7.90 12.73 -28.68
C GLN A 144 6.72 13.46 -28.05
N ASN A 145 6.51 13.32 -26.74
CA ASN A 145 5.40 13.99 -26.07
C ASN A 145 5.73 14.40 -24.62
N PRO A 146 6.10 15.68 -24.40
CA PRO A 146 6.45 16.16 -23.06
C PRO A 146 5.26 16.17 -22.10
N LEU A 147 4.02 16.26 -22.60
CA LEU A 147 2.81 16.20 -21.77
C LEU A 147 2.57 14.80 -21.23
N VAL A 148 2.78 13.76 -22.04
CA VAL A 148 2.73 12.36 -21.58
C VAL A 148 3.81 12.10 -20.54
N THR A 149 4.99 12.68 -20.70
CA THR A 149 6.10 12.55 -19.73
C THR A 149 5.81 13.27 -18.41
N ALA A 150 5.21 14.46 -18.49
CA ALA A 150 4.82 15.22 -17.31
C ALA A 150 3.67 14.54 -16.53
N ALA A 151 2.77 13.87 -17.26
CA ALA A 151 1.67 13.10 -16.68
C ALA A 151 2.07 11.70 -16.21
N LEU A 152 3.03 11.06 -16.90
CA LEU A 152 3.56 9.72 -16.62
C LEU A 152 5.06 9.75 -16.39
N GLY A 153 5.46 9.67 -15.13
CA GLY A 153 6.82 9.28 -14.75
C GLY A 153 6.99 7.77 -14.90
N LEU A 154 7.32 7.28 -16.10
CA LEU A 154 7.73 5.88 -16.25
C LEU A 154 9.04 5.67 -15.48
N GLY A 155 9.11 4.61 -14.68
CA GLY A 155 10.34 4.25 -13.98
C GLY A 155 11.45 4.03 -15.00
N VAL A 156 12.53 4.81 -14.92
CA VAL A 156 13.72 4.60 -15.76
C VAL A 156 14.49 3.41 -15.17
N PRO A 157 14.73 2.32 -15.92
CA PRO A 157 15.62 1.28 -15.47
C PRO A 157 17.05 1.85 -15.41
N VAL A 158 17.48 2.24 -14.21
CA VAL A 158 18.88 2.56 -13.93
C VAL A 158 19.70 1.29 -14.17
N GLY A 159 20.52 1.29 -15.24
CA GLY A 159 21.53 0.25 -15.49
C GLY A 159 21.16 -0.90 -16.43
N GLY A 160 20.04 -0.83 -17.16
CA GLY A 160 19.66 -1.90 -18.11
C GLY A 160 19.03 -3.15 -17.45
N LEU A 161 18.87 -3.13 -16.14
CA LEU A 161 18.07 -4.06 -15.34
C LEU A 161 16.65 -3.46 -15.21
N GLY A 162 15.58 -4.18 -15.52
CA GLY A 162 14.19 -3.66 -15.41
C GLY A 162 13.56 -3.08 -16.69
N ALA A 163 13.89 -3.59 -17.88
CA ALA A 163 13.21 -3.17 -19.11
C ALA A 163 11.76 -3.67 -19.16
N TYR A 164 10.81 -2.84 -19.63
CA TYR A 164 9.46 -3.31 -19.96
C TYR A 164 9.54 -4.21 -21.18
N THR A 165 9.31 -5.50 -20.95
CA THR A 165 9.31 -6.51 -22.01
C THR A 165 7.88 -6.82 -22.43
N GLN A 166 7.73 -7.02 -23.73
CA GLN A 166 6.48 -7.32 -24.38
C GLN A 166 6.73 -8.57 -25.23
N TRP A 167 5.93 -9.60 -25.03
CA TRP A 167 6.16 -10.92 -25.59
C TRP A 167 4.88 -11.50 -26.17
N GLY A 168 5.01 -12.25 -27.26
CA GLY A 168 3.91 -12.97 -27.87
C GLY A 168 4.37 -14.27 -28.53
N GLN A 169 3.45 -15.22 -28.57
CA GLN A 169 3.60 -16.49 -29.24
C GLN A 169 2.30 -16.91 -29.90
N ALA A 170 2.38 -17.30 -31.17
CA ALA A 170 1.26 -17.80 -31.95
C ALA A 170 1.74 -18.99 -32.78
N LYS A 171 1.38 -20.21 -32.36
CA LYS A 171 1.76 -21.46 -33.03
C LYS A 171 0.61 -22.02 -33.86
N GLY A 172 0.95 -22.65 -34.98
CA GLY A 172 -0.03 -23.30 -35.88
C GLY A 172 -0.82 -24.43 -35.23
N ASN A 173 -0.38 -24.95 -34.07
CA ASN A 173 -1.10 -25.94 -33.28
C ASN A 173 -2.22 -25.37 -32.39
N GLY A 174 -2.51 -24.07 -32.51
CA GLY A 174 -3.58 -23.42 -31.77
C GLY A 174 -3.13 -22.83 -30.43
N LEU A 175 -1.86 -22.97 -30.04
CA LEU A 175 -1.32 -22.29 -28.86
C LEU A 175 -1.09 -20.81 -29.15
N ALA A 176 -1.83 -19.96 -28.44
CA ALA A 176 -1.63 -18.51 -28.40
C ALA A 176 -1.32 -18.07 -26.97
N HIS A 177 -0.28 -17.26 -26.82
CA HIS A 177 0.19 -16.78 -25.51
C HIS A 177 0.76 -15.37 -25.66
N GLY A 178 0.24 -14.42 -24.89
CA GLY A 178 0.74 -13.05 -24.79
C GLY A 178 1.15 -12.71 -23.36
N ALA A 179 2.22 -11.93 -23.20
CA ALA A 179 2.69 -11.49 -21.90
C ALA A 179 3.28 -10.07 -21.98
N ALA A 180 3.11 -9.30 -20.91
CA ALA A 180 3.71 -7.97 -20.77
C ALA A 180 4.07 -7.71 -19.30
N GLY A 181 5.20 -7.05 -19.07
CA GLY A 181 5.57 -6.61 -17.72
C GLY A 181 7.01 -6.15 -17.59
N LEU A 182 7.38 -5.80 -16.36
CA LEU A 182 8.75 -5.43 -15.99
C LEU A 182 9.53 -6.69 -15.56
N VAL A 183 10.69 -6.92 -16.16
CA VAL A 183 11.54 -8.11 -15.92
C VAL A 183 12.66 -7.79 -14.94
N SER A 184 12.83 -8.59 -13.89
CA SER A 184 14.05 -8.56 -13.07
C SER A 184 15.17 -9.36 -13.74
N ASP A 185 16.39 -8.88 -13.56
CA ASP A 185 17.63 -9.43 -14.11
C ASP A 185 18.04 -10.78 -13.53
N GLN A 186 17.38 -11.26 -12.46
CA GLN A 186 17.72 -12.55 -11.85
C GLN A 186 17.00 -13.75 -12.47
N SER A 187 15.86 -13.58 -13.15
CA SER A 187 15.09 -14.71 -13.71
C SER A 187 14.80 -14.59 -15.20
N GLY A 188 14.96 -13.41 -15.81
CA GLY A 188 14.59 -13.18 -17.21
C GLY A 188 13.08 -13.37 -17.48
N ALA A 189 12.27 -13.53 -16.43
CA ALA A 189 10.85 -13.80 -16.50
C ALA A 189 10.03 -12.55 -16.14
N VAL A 190 8.87 -12.42 -16.79
CA VAL A 190 7.78 -11.57 -16.31
C VAL A 190 7.27 -12.23 -15.03
N ASP A 191 7.58 -11.69 -13.85
CA ASP A 191 7.24 -12.31 -12.57
C ASP A 191 5.75 -12.13 -12.24
N VAL A 192 4.91 -12.97 -12.85
CA VAL A 192 3.47 -13.00 -12.58
C VAL A 192 3.15 -13.81 -11.31
N ALA A 193 4.13 -14.55 -10.75
CA ALA A 193 3.94 -15.48 -9.63
C ALA A 193 4.60 -15.05 -8.31
N GLY A 194 5.21 -13.85 -8.25
CA GLY A 194 5.74 -13.26 -7.01
C GLY A 194 6.97 -13.96 -6.43
N THR A 195 7.86 -14.48 -7.28
CA THR A 195 9.05 -15.23 -6.84
C THR A 195 10.34 -14.39 -6.73
N ALA A 196 10.31 -13.10 -7.07
CA ALA A 196 11.46 -12.21 -6.97
C ALA A 196 11.81 -11.83 -5.52
N ASN A 197 12.53 -12.72 -4.84
CA ASN A 197 13.27 -12.42 -3.61
C ASN A 197 14.43 -11.46 -3.93
N GLY A 198 14.48 -10.26 -3.31
CA GLY A 198 15.73 -9.48 -3.35
C GLY A 198 15.75 -8.00 -2.94
N SER A 199 14.61 -7.31 -2.74
CA SER A 199 14.63 -5.92 -2.25
C SER A 199 13.40 -5.61 -1.39
N ALA A 200 13.58 -4.78 -0.35
CA ALA A 200 12.50 -4.27 0.48
C ALA A 200 11.62 -3.22 -0.24
N SER A 201 12.01 -2.77 -1.44
CA SER A 201 11.26 -1.84 -2.28
C SER A 201 10.96 -2.45 -3.65
N ALA A 202 9.67 -2.54 -4.01
CA ALA A 202 9.25 -2.98 -5.33
C ALA A 202 9.81 -2.07 -6.44
N PRO A 203 10.26 -2.62 -7.59
CA PRO A 203 10.59 -1.78 -8.75
C PRO A 203 9.35 -0.98 -9.18
N LYS A 204 9.52 0.31 -9.54
CA LYS A 204 8.40 1.19 -9.94
C LYS A 204 8.12 1.07 -11.44
N ALA A 205 6.86 0.84 -11.84
CA ALA A 205 6.46 0.82 -13.25
C ALA A 205 5.99 2.19 -13.77
N ALA A 206 5.25 2.96 -12.96
CA ALA A 206 4.78 4.27 -13.38
C ALA A 206 4.48 5.15 -12.17
N SER A 207 4.60 6.47 -12.35
CA SER A 207 4.07 7.50 -11.44
C SER A 207 3.13 8.38 -12.25
N ILE A 208 1.84 8.35 -11.95
CA ILE A 208 0.84 9.19 -12.63
C ILE A 208 0.66 10.47 -11.82
N ASN A 209 1.01 11.61 -12.41
CA ASN A 209 0.79 12.91 -11.79
C ASN A 209 -0.67 13.34 -12.02
N LEU A 210 -1.51 13.23 -10.99
CA LEU A 210 -2.93 13.56 -11.08
C LEU A 210 -3.15 15.07 -11.11
N ASP A 211 -2.26 15.86 -10.50
CA ASP A 211 -2.28 17.34 -10.52
C ASP A 211 -2.31 17.90 -11.94
N ALA A 212 -1.52 17.31 -12.84
CA ALA A 212 -1.43 17.73 -14.24
C ALA A 212 -2.68 17.39 -15.06
N LEU A 213 -3.56 16.51 -14.56
CA LEU A 213 -4.68 15.93 -15.31
C LEU A 213 -6.05 16.33 -14.77
N LEU A 214 -6.13 16.82 -13.53
CA LEU A 214 -7.38 16.96 -12.77
C LEU A 214 -7.64 18.39 -12.29
N PRO A 215 -8.87 18.68 -11.82
CA PRO A 215 -9.20 19.95 -11.17
C PRO A 215 -8.26 20.26 -10.00
N ALA A 216 -8.16 21.53 -9.61
CA ALA A 216 -7.34 22.00 -8.48
C ALA A 216 -7.57 21.24 -7.15
N ALA A 217 -8.68 20.51 -7.01
CA ALA A 217 -8.99 19.67 -5.86
C ALA A 217 -8.03 18.47 -5.67
N LEU A 218 -7.31 18.02 -6.71
CA LEU A 218 -6.32 16.94 -6.63
C LEU A 218 -4.89 17.44 -6.87
N ALA A 219 -4.66 18.74 -6.67
CA ALA A 219 -3.34 19.34 -6.81
C ALA A 219 -2.34 18.71 -5.83
N GLY A 220 -1.11 18.45 -6.30
CA GLY A 220 -0.08 17.78 -5.51
C GLY A 220 -0.33 16.29 -5.22
N VAL A 221 -1.30 15.65 -5.88
CA VAL A 221 -1.56 14.20 -5.76
C VAL A 221 -0.92 13.44 -6.93
N SER A 222 -0.29 12.31 -6.63
CA SER A 222 0.26 11.38 -7.61
C SER A 222 -0.02 9.94 -7.21
N LEU A 223 -0.11 9.07 -8.21
CA LEU A 223 -0.30 7.63 -8.04
C LEU A 223 0.96 6.90 -8.49
N ASP A 224 1.70 6.34 -7.54
CA ASP A 224 2.85 5.49 -7.79
C ASP A 224 2.38 4.04 -7.96
N ILE A 225 2.68 3.46 -9.12
CA ILE A 225 2.39 2.09 -9.50
C ILE A 225 3.73 1.32 -9.49
N GLY A 226 3.79 0.29 -8.66
CA GLY A 226 4.90 -0.66 -8.62
C GLY A 226 4.96 -1.52 -9.89
N ALA A 227 5.87 -2.49 -9.94
CA ALA A 227 6.00 -3.40 -11.07
C ALA A 227 4.67 -4.10 -11.35
N VAL A 228 4.31 -4.15 -12.63
CA VAL A 228 3.08 -4.78 -13.10
C VAL A 228 3.40 -5.77 -14.21
N ALA A 229 2.63 -6.86 -14.22
CA ALA A 229 2.81 -7.98 -15.13
C ALA A 229 1.45 -8.61 -15.47
N SER A 230 1.32 -9.16 -16.67
CA SER A 230 0.18 -9.97 -17.05
C SER A 230 0.53 -11.05 -18.06
N GLU A 231 -0.32 -12.07 -18.11
CA GLU A 231 -0.20 -13.24 -18.98
C GLU A 231 -1.59 -13.65 -19.44
N ALA A 232 -1.76 -13.90 -20.75
CA ALA A 232 -2.93 -14.55 -21.30
C ALA A 232 -2.48 -15.73 -22.17
N LYS A 233 -3.05 -16.91 -21.92
CA LYS A 233 -2.73 -18.13 -22.67
C LYS A 233 -4.00 -18.91 -22.98
N VAL A 234 -4.10 -19.36 -24.22
CA VAL A 234 -5.15 -20.27 -24.67
C VAL A 234 -4.54 -21.34 -25.58
N ASN A 235 -4.97 -22.58 -25.41
CA ASN A 235 -4.67 -23.66 -26.34
C ASN A 235 -5.94 -24.03 -27.10
N SER A 236 -6.12 -23.45 -28.29
CA SER A 236 -7.35 -23.64 -29.06
C SER A 236 -7.51 -25.05 -29.63
N CYS A 237 -6.46 -25.86 -29.66
CA CYS A 237 -6.58 -27.27 -30.03
C CYS A 237 -7.26 -28.11 -28.92
N GLU A 238 -7.01 -27.78 -27.65
CA GLU A 238 -7.72 -28.39 -26.52
C GLU A 238 -9.18 -27.94 -26.44
N MET A 239 -9.55 -26.88 -27.16
CA MET A 239 -10.91 -26.37 -27.23
C MET A 239 -11.77 -27.07 -28.29
N ILE A 240 -11.32 -28.12 -28.98
CA ILE A 240 -12.18 -28.81 -29.96
C ILE A 240 -13.02 -29.89 -29.27
N SER A 241 -14.30 -29.60 -29.05
CA SER A 241 -15.28 -30.52 -28.44
C SER A 241 -16.17 -31.19 -29.50
N GLY A 242 -15.54 -31.72 -30.55
CA GLY A 242 -16.18 -32.32 -31.73
C GLY A 242 -16.02 -31.45 -32.98
N TRP A 243 -15.65 -32.05 -34.11
CA TRP A 243 -15.38 -31.31 -35.35
C TRP A 243 -16.70 -30.79 -35.97
N PRO A 244 -16.77 -29.54 -36.46
CA PRO A 244 -15.77 -28.47 -36.47
C PRO A 244 -16.05 -27.37 -35.42
N GLN A 245 -16.51 -27.74 -34.22
CA GLN A 245 -16.97 -26.79 -33.20
C GLN A 245 -15.97 -26.62 -32.04
N PHE A 246 -15.83 -25.39 -31.58
CA PHE A 246 -15.08 -25.06 -30.37
C PHE A 246 -15.94 -25.29 -29.12
N ASP A 247 -15.28 -25.63 -28.02
CA ASP A 247 -15.84 -25.75 -26.69
C ASP A 247 -16.38 -24.38 -26.26
N PRO A 248 -17.65 -24.31 -25.81
CA PRO A 248 -18.22 -23.07 -25.30
C PRO A 248 -17.58 -22.58 -23.98
N THR A 249 -16.81 -23.42 -23.29
CA THR A 249 -16.18 -23.19 -21.98
C THR A 249 -14.69 -23.58 -21.95
N PRO A 250 -13.84 -22.87 -22.70
CA PRO A 250 -12.44 -23.27 -22.83
C PRO A 250 -11.61 -23.04 -21.57
N THR A 251 -10.59 -23.87 -21.40
CA THR A 251 -9.56 -23.64 -20.37
C THR A 251 -8.65 -22.51 -20.85
N VAL A 252 -8.77 -21.35 -20.20
CA VAL A 252 -8.00 -20.13 -20.47
C VAL A 252 -7.23 -19.77 -19.22
N THR A 253 -5.93 -19.51 -19.37
CA THR A 253 -5.09 -19.00 -18.28
C THR A 253 -4.94 -17.49 -18.44
N ARG A 254 -5.33 -16.74 -17.40
CA ARG A 254 -5.11 -15.30 -17.31
C ARG A 254 -4.56 -14.97 -15.94
N ASN A 255 -3.30 -14.52 -15.91
CA ASN A 255 -2.61 -14.16 -14.68
C ASN A 255 -2.26 -12.67 -14.71
N TYR A 256 -2.16 -12.08 -13.53
CA TYR A 256 -1.70 -10.71 -13.36
C TYR A 256 -0.91 -10.57 -12.06
N GLY A 257 0.02 -9.61 -12.04
CA GLY A 257 0.85 -9.28 -10.90
C GLY A 257 0.95 -7.78 -10.71
N ILE A 258 0.80 -7.31 -9.48
CA ILE A 258 1.00 -5.92 -9.07
C ILE A 258 1.83 -5.91 -7.79
N ALA A 259 3.03 -5.32 -7.86
CA ALA A 259 3.96 -5.29 -6.74
C ALA A 259 3.65 -4.18 -5.71
N GLY A 260 2.94 -3.13 -6.12
CA GLY A 260 2.56 -2.05 -5.22
C GLY A 260 1.69 -1.00 -5.90
N LEU A 261 0.93 -0.27 -5.08
CA LEU A 261 0.12 0.86 -5.50
C LEU A 261 0.05 1.85 -4.34
N ASP A 262 0.54 3.06 -4.56
CA ASP A 262 0.63 4.08 -3.54
C ASP A 262 0.07 5.42 -4.03
N LEU A 263 -0.79 6.02 -3.22
CA LEU A 263 -1.26 7.38 -3.42
C LEU A 263 -0.36 8.33 -2.63
N ASN A 264 0.34 9.23 -3.29
CA ASN A 264 1.15 10.26 -2.65
C ASN A 264 0.45 11.61 -2.77
N ALA A 265 0.36 12.35 -1.68
CA ALA A 265 -0.22 13.68 -1.63
C ALA A 265 0.76 14.65 -0.97
N LYS A 266 0.97 15.80 -1.61
CA LYS A 266 1.64 16.94 -0.98
C LYS A 266 0.63 17.71 -0.14
N VAL A 267 0.88 17.78 1.16
CA VAL A 267 -0.02 18.42 2.12
C VAL A 267 0.77 19.53 2.82
N PRO A 268 0.65 20.79 2.38
CA PRO A 268 1.41 21.90 2.96
C PRO A 268 1.25 22.03 4.49
N ALA A 269 0.08 21.67 5.03
CA ALA A 269 -0.16 21.63 6.47
C ALA A 269 0.82 20.71 7.22
N ILE A 270 1.26 19.60 6.61
CA ILE A 270 2.25 18.67 7.19
C ILE A 270 3.62 19.36 7.32
N ALA A 271 4.07 20.07 6.29
CA ALA A 271 5.32 20.83 6.34
C ALA A 271 5.28 21.93 7.41
N SER A 272 4.12 22.58 7.58
CA SER A 272 3.91 23.59 8.62
C SER A 272 4.03 23.03 10.03
N VAL A 273 3.65 21.76 10.27
CA VAL A 273 3.86 21.09 11.57
C VAL A 273 5.36 21.00 11.88
N ALA A 274 6.18 20.60 10.91
CA ALA A 274 7.63 20.51 11.08
C ALA A 274 8.25 21.89 11.40
N SER A 275 7.94 22.92 10.61
CA SER A 275 8.53 24.25 10.79
C SER A 275 8.06 24.90 12.09
N ASN A 276 6.75 24.90 12.36
CA ASN A 276 6.18 25.57 13.52
C ASN A 276 6.44 24.78 14.80
N GLY A 277 6.49 23.44 14.72
CA GLY A 277 6.91 22.59 15.83
C GLY A 277 8.33 22.88 16.29
N LYS A 278 9.29 23.07 15.36
CA LYS A 278 10.66 23.51 15.69
C LYS A 278 10.66 24.86 16.42
N VAL A 279 9.86 25.82 15.97
CA VAL A 279 9.72 27.13 16.63
C VAL A 279 9.18 26.98 18.06
N LEU A 280 8.13 26.18 18.26
CA LEU A 280 7.57 25.93 19.59
C LEU A 280 8.56 25.25 20.53
N VAL A 281 9.24 24.19 20.07
CA VAL A 281 10.23 23.46 20.85
C VAL A 281 11.39 24.36 21.25
N ASN A 282 11.94 25.14 20.30
CA ASN A 282 13.03 26.07 20.60
C ASN A 282 12.58 27.22 21.52
N GLY A 283 11.31 27.62 21.45
CA GLY A 283 10.70 28.60 22.34
C GLY A 283 10.69 28.18 23.81
N VAL A 284 10.72 26.88 24.12
CA VAL A 284 10.73 26.36 25.50
C VAL A 284 11.93 26.89 26.28
N GLN A 285 13.11 26.97 25.67
CA GLN A 285 14.29 27.50 26.34
C GLN A 285 14.11 28.98 26.74
N GLY A 286 13.50 29.78 25.85
CA GLY A 286 13.19 31.18 26.13
C GLY A 286 12.18 31.33 27.27
N THR A 287 11.10 30.54 27.25
CA THR A 287 10.09 30.56 28.32
C THR A 287 10.65 30.07 29.65
N LEU A 288 11.46 29.01 29.66
CA LEU A 288 12.13 28.52 30.85
C LEU A 288 13.07 29.58 31.43
N THR A 289 13.85 30.27 30.58
CA THR A 289 14.73 31.38 30.98
C THR A 289 13.92 32.54 31.58
N SER A 290 12.77 32.86 30.98
CA SER A 290 11.85 33.86 31.53
C SER A 290 11.28 33.44 32.88
N LEU A 291 10.95 32.17 33.09
CA LEU A 291 10.42 31.65 34.36
C LEU A 291 11.43 31.75 35.50
N VAL A 292 12.70 31.42 35.25
CA VAL A 292 13.78 31.46 36.27
C VAL A 292 14.32 32.86 36.54
N GLY A 293 14.14 33.80 35.60
CA GLY A 293 14.49 35.21 35.77
C GLY A 293 13.49 35.94 36.67
N ALA A 294 12.94 37.07 36.19
CA ALA A 294 11.89 37.81 36.88
C ALA A 294 10.49 37.16 36.77
N GLY A 295 10.41 35.89 36.38
CA GLY A 295 9.17 35.18 36.08
C GLY A 295 8.58 34.38 37.24
N GLY A 296 7.59 33.55 36.89
CA GLY A 296 6.74 32.86 37.87
C GLY A 296 7.43 31.84 38.76
N LEU A 297 8.56 31.24 38.35
CA LEU A 297 9.23 30.21 39.17
C LEU A 297 9.95 30.83 40.37
N SER A 298 10.76 31.88 40.14
CA SER A 298 11.47 32.58 41.23
C SER A 298 10.50 33.27 42.20
N THR A 299 9.38 33.80 41.69
CA THR A 299 8.28 34.33 42.54
C THR A 299 7.62 33.24 43.36
N ALA A 300 7.25 32.10 42.75
CA ALA A 300 6.62 30.98 43.47
C ALA A 300 7.55 30.38 44.55
N ILE A 301 8.86 30.33 44.31
CA ILE A 301 9.84 29.92 45.33
C ILE A 301 9.89 30.96 46.46
N THR A 302 9.95 32.25 46.12
CA THR A 302 9.95 33.35 47.11
C THR A 302 8.72 33.27 48.02
N ASP A 303 7.53 33.14 47.43
CA ASP A 303 6.27 33.04 48.17
C ASP A 303 6.23 31.77 49.05
N GLY A 304 6.74 30.65 48.54
CA GLY A 304 6.83 29.41 49.31
C GLY A 304 7.82 29.50 50.48
N VAL A 305 8.97 30.16 50.32
CA VAL A 305 9.92 30.40 51.41
C VAL A 305 9.32 31.33 52.48
N ILE A 306 8.60 32.37 52.06
CA ILE A 306 7.84 33.24 52.97
C ILE A 306 6.81 32.41 53.75
N ALA A 307 6.08 31.52 53.08
CA ALA A 307 5.10 30.64 53.71
C ALA A 307 5.73 29.65 54.71
N LEU A 308 6.94 29.14 54.45
CA LEU A 308 7.68 28.30 55.39
C LEU A 308 8.13 29.07 56.64
N LEU A 309 8.51 30.34 56.48
CA LEU A 309 9.08 31.15 57.55
C LEU A 309 8.01 31.78 58.45
N ASN A 310 6.90 32.27 57.90
CA ASN A 310 5.87 32.99 58.65
C ASN A 310 5.43 32.33 59.98
N PRO A 311 5.26 31.00 60.07
CA PRO A 311 4.84 30.35 61.32
C PRO A 311 5.90 30.35 62.44
N VAL A 312 7.18 30.59 62.12
CA VAL A 312 8.33 30.42 63.05
C VAL A 312 9.06 31.73 63.37
N LEU A 313 8.55 32.86 62.87
CA LEU A 313 9.09 34.20 63.14
C LEU A 313 8.60 34.73 64.50
N ASP A 314 9.14 34.23 65.60
CA ASP A 314 8.80 34.67 66.97
C ASP A 314 9.40 36.06 67.28
N GLY A 315 8.72 37.13 66.86
CA GLY A 315 9.16 38.53 67.04
C GLY A 315 10.10 39.08 65.95
N LEU A 316 10.58 38.21 65.07
CA LEU A 316 11.26 38.57 63.82
C LEU A 316 10.23 39.00 62.76
N LYS A 317 10.61 39.90 61.86
CA LYS A 317 9.85 40.23 60.64
C LYS A 317 10.69 39.94 59.42
N LEU A 318 10.06 39.48 58.34
CA LEU A 318 10.72 39.41 57.04
C LEU A 318 10.96 40.83 56.51
N GLY A 319 12.17 41.08 56.03
CA GLY A 319 12.50 42.21 55.20
C GLY A 319 12.26 41.87 53.72
N THR A 320 13.21 42.22 52.88
CA THR A 320 13.25 41.78 51.49
C THR A 320 13.59 40.29 51.40
N VAL A 321 12.84 39.56 50.58
CA VAL A 321 13.17 38.19 50.15
C VAL A 321 13.42 38.21 48.66
N ILE A 322 14.59 37.73 48.23
CA ILE A 322 14.99 37.71 46.83
C ILE A 322 15.41 36.30 46.48
N THR A 323 14.81 35.73 45.45
CA THR A 323 15.22 34.43 44.89
C THR A 323 15.87 34.63 43.52
N SER A 324 17.02 34.01 43.33
CA SER A 324 17.68 33.85 42.04
C SER A 324 17.75 32.37 41.67
N THR A 325 17.09 31.99 40.58
CA THR A 325 17.09 30.62 40.07
C THR A 325 17.92 30.55 38.80
N LYS A 326 18.73 29.51 38.66
CA LYS A 326 19.47 29.17 37.45
C LYS A 326 19.15 27.75 37.04
N VAL A 327 19.03 27.55 35.73
CA VAL A 327 18.84 26.26 35.08
C VAL A 327 19.87 26.10 33.97
N SER A 328 20.39 24.88 33.81
CA SER A 328 21.41 24.58 32.79
C SER A 328 21.32 23.14 32.31
N GLY A 329 21.85 22.88 31.11
CA GLY A 329 21.89 21.54 30.53
C GLY A 329 20.61 21.10 29.81
N LEU A 330 19.76 22.05 29.38
CA LEU A 330 18.63 21.71 28.51
C LEU A 330 19.15 21.38 27.11
N ASP A 331 18.97 20.13 26.70
CA ASP A 331 19.25 19.66 25.34
C ASP A 331 17.94 19.35 24.62
N LEU A 332 17.74 19.99 23.47
CA LEU A 332 16.54 19.83 22.64
C LEU A 332 16.83 19.07 21.33
N SER A 333 18.08 18.68 21.08
CA SER A 333 18.52 18.10 19.80
C SER A 333 17.68 16.89 19.37
N ALA A 334 17.44 15.95 20.28
CA ALA A 334 16.60 14.77 20.02
C ALA A 334 15.14 15.13 19.70
N ILE A 335 14.60 16.18 20.34
CA ILE A 335 13.21 16.63 20.16
C ILE A 335 13.07 17.36 18.83
N THR A 336 14.06 18.19 18.46
CA THR A 336 14.10 18.86 17.17
C THR A 336 14.19 17.85 16.01
N ALA A 337 14.90 16.74 16.18
CA ALA A 337 14.98 15.67 15.18
C ALA A 337 13.60 15.02 14.91
N MET A 338 12.75 14.91 15.93
CA MET A 338 11.38 14.39 15.78
C MET A 338 10.47 15.28 14.93
N MET A 339 10.86 16.53 14.67
CA MET A 339 10.11 17.43 13.78
C MET A 339 10.39 17.17 12.29
N SER A 340 11.41 16.37 11.96
CA SER A 340 11.76 15.99 10.59
C SER A 340 11.53 14.49 10.31
N GLU A 341 10.89 13.76 11.23
CA GLU A 341 10.74 12.32 11.09
C GLU A 341 9.66 11.92 10.08
N SER A 342 9.74 10.67 9.61
CA SER A 342 8.66 10.00 8.90
C SER A 342 7.96 9.02 9.83
N MET A 343 6.64 9.11 9.90
CA MET A 343 5.79 8.25 10.72
C MET A 343 5.02 7.31 9.81
N THR A 344 4.89 6.03 10.18
CA THR A 344 4.16 5.04 9.37
C THR A 344 3.39 4.06 10.25
N ASP A 345 2.21 3.65 9.79
CA ASP A 345 1.46 2.52 10.35
C ASP A 345 1.38 1.33 9.37
N GLY A 346 2.21 1.36 8.32
CA GLY A 346 2.22 0.40 7.21
C GLY A 346 1.33 0.83 6.03
N ALA A 347 0.08 1.23 6.31
CA ALA A 347 -0.86 1.66 5.27
C ALA A 347 -0.76 3.16 4.97
N LEU A 348 -0.49 3.98 5.98
CA LEU A 348 -0.29 5.43 5.87
C LEU A 348 1.12 5.77 6.34
N THR A 349 1.81 6.61 5.55
CA THR A 349 3.11 7.18 5.91
C THR A 349 3.05 8.69 5.77
N VAL A 350 3.47 9.42 6.81
CA VAL A 350 3.52 10.88 6.85
C VAL A 350 4.97 11.30 7.02
N ASN A 351 5.48 12.11 6.09
CA ASN A 351 6.80 12.71 6.21
C ASN A 351 6.63 14.20 6.56
N LEU A 352 7.02 14.56 7.78
CA LEU A 352 6.88 15.91 8.30
C LEU A 352 7.74 16.92 7.55
N GLU A 353 8.97 16.54 7.20
CA GLU A 353 9.94 17.43 6.54
C GLU A 353 9.57 17.70 5.08
N ALA A 354 9.21 16.66 4.33
CA ALA A 354 8.81 16.78 2.94
C ALA A 354 7.39 17.37 2.78
N GLY A 355 6.57 17.34 3.83
CA GLY A 355 5.18 17.77 3.78
C GLY A 355 4.31 16.84 2.93
N THR A 356 4.52 15.53 3.03
CA THR A 356 3.85 14.54 2.18
C THR A 356 3.16 13.45 2.99
N ALA A 357 2.03 12.98 2.50
CA ALA A 357 1.35 11.78 2.96
C ALA A 357 1.34 10.73 1.85
N ARG A 358 1.62 9.47 2.18
CA ARG A 358 1.60 8.32 1.28
C ARG A 358 0.62 7.28 1.83
N VAL A 359 -0.34 6.87 1.02
CA VAL A 359 -1.28 5.79 1.32
C VAL A 359 -0.93 4.58 0.46
N ASN A 360 -0.51 3.49 1.10
CA ASN A 360 -0.24 2.21 0.47
C ASN A 360 -1.56 1.45 0.28
N ILE A 361 -2.11 1.53 -0.93
CA ILE A 361 -3.39 0.91 -1.29
C ILE A 361 -3.29 -0.63 -1.21
N ALA A 362 -2.13 -1.20 -1.54
CA ALA A 362 -1.92 -2.65 -1.44
C ALA A 362 -1.96 -3.17 0.01
N THR A 363 -1.54 -2.39 0.99
CA THR A 363 -1.66 -2.75 2.42
C THR A 363 -3.05 -2.44 2.96
N LEU A 364 -3.68 -1.37 2.48
CA LEU A 364 -4.99 -0.93 2.93
C LEU A 364 -6.12 -1.86 2.45
N MET A 365 -6.04 -2.32 1.21
CA MET A 365 -7.10 -3.06 0.52
C MET A 365 -6.70 -4.49 0.14
N GLY A 366 -5.44 -4.88 0.36
CA GLY A 366 -4.93 -6.17 -0.10
C GLY A 366 -5.52 -7.37 0.64
N VAL A 367 -5.44 -8.53 0.00
CA VAL A 367 -5.92 -9.79 0.56
C VAL A 367 -4.88 -10.34 1.56
N PRO A 368 -5.25 -10.54 2.84
CA PRO A 368 -4.38 -11.23 3.78
C PRO A 368 -4.09 -12.66 3.30
N ASP A 369 -2.84 -13.09 3.37
CA ASP A 369 -2.50 -14.49 3.11
C ASP A 369 -2.92 -15.34 4.32
N VAL A 370 -3.51 -16.50 4.02
CA VAL A 370 -3.96 -17.50 5.00
C VAL A 370 -2.80 -18.03 5.87
N ASN A 371 -1.56 -17.86 5.44
CA ASN A 371 -0.36 -18.22 6.20
C ASN A 371 0.28 -17.03 6.95
N GLY A 372 -0.40 -15.88 7.02
CA GLY A 372 0.06 -14.70 7.75
C GLY A 372 0.90 -13.71 6.93
N GLY A 373 1.05 -13.93 5.61
CA GLY A 373 1.58 -12.94 4.66
C GLY A 373 0.51 -11.95 4.16
N ASN A 374 0.82 -11.21 3.09
CA ASN A 374 -0.14 -10.34 2.38
C ASN A 374 0.02 -10.60 0.87
N PHE A 375 -1.05 -11.04 0.18
CA PHE A 375 -1.05 -11.20 -1.28
C PHE A 375 -1.07 -9.83 -2.00
N GLY A 376 -1.24 -8.74 -1.26
CA GLY A 376 -1.33 -7.39 -1.78
C GLY A 376 -2.54 -7.28 -2.69
N LEU A 377 -2.32 -6.75 -3.91
CA LEU A 377 -3.37 -6.56 -4.91
C LEU A 377 -3.54 -7.77 -5.84
N ASN A 378 -2.92 -8.92 -5.53
CA ASN A 378 -3.02 -10.12 -6.35
C ASN A 378 -4.16 -11.03 -5.86
N ASN A 379 -4.60 -11.97 -6.70
CA ASN A 379 -5.67 -12.95 -6.42
C ASN A 379 -7.09 -12.37 -6.25
N PHE A 380 -7.34 -11.14 -6.72
CA PHE A 380 -8.70 -10.62 -6.84
C PHE A 380 -9.40 -11.18 -8.08
N ASP A 381 -10.72 -11.28 -7.99
CA ASP A 381 -11.59 -11.66 -9.11
C ASP A 381 -11.43 -10.72 -10.32
N PRO A 382 -11.80 -11.18 -11.53
CA PRO A 382 -11.77 -10.34 -12.72
C PRO A 382 -12.54 -9.02 -12.55
N ASN A 383 -11.97 -7.94 -13.10
CA ASN A 383 -12.51 -6.57 -13.10
C ASN A 383 -12.74 -5.97 -11.70
N HIS A 384 -11.98 -6.40 -10.70
CA HIS A 384 -12.13 -5.90 -9.33
C HIS A 384 -11.82 -4.40 -9.23
N GLU A 385 -12.71 -3.67 -8.54
CA GLU A 385 -12.62 -2.23 -8.36
C GLU A 385 -12.04 -1.88 -7.00
N LEU A 386 -10.99 -1.05 -7.00
CA LEU A 386 -10.37 -0.52 -5.78
C LEU A 386 -11.04 0.80 -5.42
N ILE A 387 -12.08 0.73 -4.59
CA ILE A 387 -12.85 1.89 -4.14
C ILE A 387 -12.29 2.42 -2.81
N LEU A 388 -11.81 3.68 -2.79
CA LEU A 388 -11.55 4.41 -1.55
C LEU A 388 -12.85 5.04 -1.04
N ASP A 389 -13.77 4.19 -0.57
CA ASP A 389 -15.08 4.63 -0.11
C ASP A 389 -15.00 5.47 1.18
N THR A 390 -16.15 6.03 1.59
CA THR A 390 -16.23 6.88 2.79
C THR A 390 -15.74 6.15 4.05
N ALA A 391 -15.98 4.84 4.16
CA ALA A 391 -15.52 4.06 5.31
C ALA A 391 -13.99 3.94 5.34
N THR A 392 -13.38 3.67 4.19
CA THR A 392 -11.93 3.58 4.01
C THR A 392 -11.27 4.93 4.28
N VAL A 393 -11.83 6.02 3.75
CA VAL A 393 -11.34 7.38 4.01
C VAL A 393 -11.43 7.75 5.48
N ASN A 394 -12.56 7.45 6.15
CA ASN A 394 -12.71 7.70 7.59
C ASN A 394 -11.70 6.89 8.41
N SER A 395 -11.46 5.62 8.05
CA SER A 395 -10.45 4.80 8.72
C SER A 395 -9.03 5.37 8.54
N LEU A 396 -8.69 5.89 7.36
CA LEU A 396 -7.42 6.58 7.13
C LEU A 396 -7.29 7.87 7.95
N ILE A 397 -8.38 8.64 8.09
CA ILE A 397 -8.43 9.85 8.92
C ILE A 397 -8.24 9.52 10.40
N GLU A 398 -8.86 8.45 10.90
CA GLU A 398 -8.67 7.96 12.28
C GLU A 398 -7.22 7.51 12.52
N LYS A 399 -6.65 6.75 11.59
CA LYS A 399 -5.23 6.34 11.61
C LYS A 399 -4.30 7.54 11.66
N LEU A 400 -4.53 8.54 10.81
CA LEU A 400 -3.76 9.78 10.80
C LEU A 400 -3.86 10.51 12.14
N THR A 401 -5.07 10.66 12.67
CA THR A 401 -5.32 11.36 13.94
C THR A 401 -4.55 10.69 15.07
N LYS A 402 -4.68 9.37 15.20
CA LYS A 402 -3.96 8.58 16.19
C LYS A 402 -2.44 8.68 16.02
N MET A 403 -1.94 8.67 14.78
CA MET A 403 -0.52 8.82 14.47
C MET A 403 0.01 10.18 14.94
N LEU A 404 -0.72 11.26 14.65
CA LEU A 404 -0.35 12.63 15.07
C LEU A 404 -0.46 12.81 16.58
N ASP A 405 -1.49 12.27 17.24
CA ASP A 405 -1.64 12.31 18.69
C ASP A 405 -0.49 11.58 19.40
N THR A 406 -0.15 10.38 18.91
CA THR A 406 0.99 9.60 19.42
C THR A 406 2.31 10.38 19.25
N TRP A 407 2.46 11.10 18.14
CA TRP A 407 3.61 11.96 17.93
C TRP A 407 3.67 13.13 18.93
N VAL A 408 2.55 13.84 19.15
CA VAL A 408 2.47 14.90 20.17
C VAL A 408 2.84 14.37 21.54
N GLU A 409 2.30 13.22 21.93
CA GLU A 409 2.62 12.56 23.21
C GLU A 409 4.10 12.23 23.32
N ARG A 410 4.73 11.69 22.26
CA ARG A 410 6.17 11.40 22.23
C ARG A 410 7.00 12.66 22.38
N VAL A 411 6.65 13.76 21.69
CA VAL A 411 7.36 15.04 21.75
C VAL A 411 7.25 15.66 23.14
N VAL A 412 6.04 15.67 23.72
CA VAL A 412 5.79 16.17 25.08
C VAL A 412 6.51 15.31 26.12
N GLY A 413 6.48 13.99 25.96
CA GLY A 413 7.22 13.05 26.80
C GLY A 413 8.73 13.27 26.74
N ALA A 414 9.29 13.43 25.55
CA ALA A 414 10.71 13.73 25.35
C ALA A 414 11.10 15.08 25.98
N MET A 415 10.27 16.12 25.83
CA MET A 415 10.48 17.41 26.48
C MET A 415 10.44 17.32 28.00
N ARG A 416 9.49 16.56 28.56
CA ARG A 416 9.43 16.30 30.01
C ARG A 416 10.71 15.62 30.50
N THR A 417 11.21 14.62 29.77
CA THR A 417 12.47 13.95 30.09
C THR A 417 13.66 14.91 30.03
N ALA A 418 13.74 15.73 28.97
CA ALA A 418 14.80 16.73 28.84
C ALA A 418 14.80 17.75 29.98
N LEU A 419 13.62 18.29 30.35
CA LEU A 419 13.50 19.21 31.48
C LEU A 419 13.79 18.56 32.83
N ARG A 420 13.53 17.26 33.00
CA ARG A 420 13.92 16.54 34.22
C ARG A 420 15.44 16.33 34.32
N ALA A 421 16.15 16.29 33.20
CA ALA A 421 17.61 16.19 33.18
C ALA A 421 18.32 17.53 33.45
N VAL A 422 17.61 18.65 33.33
CA VAL A 422 18.13 20.00 33.61
C VAL A 422 18.60 20.10 35.07
N THR A 423 19.77 20.70 35.26
CA THR A 423 20.28 21.02 36.61
C THR A 423 19.74 22.36 37.06
N ILE A 424 19.13 22.39 38.25
CA ILE A 424 18.61 23.60 38.90
C ILE A 424 19.49 24.00 40.08
N THR A 425 19.68 25.31 40.24
CA THR A 425 20.22 25.92 41.46
C THR A 425 19.38 27.14 41.80
N SER A 426 18.83 27.18 43.00
CA SER A 426 18.05 28.30 43.51
C SER A 426 18.74 28.86 44.74
N ASN A 427 18.94 30.17 44.78
CA ASN A 427 19.42 30.87 45.97
C ASN A 427 18.39 31.88 46.42
N THR A 428 17.91 31.75 47.64
CA THR A 428 16.96 32.68 48.26
C THR A 428 17.62 33.39 49.41
N GLU A 429 17.80 34.70 49.27
CA GLU A 429 18.28 35.58 50.33
C GLU A 429 17.09 36.19 51.05
N VAL A 430 17.01 35.97 52.36
CA VAL A 430 15.97 36.50 53.25
C VAL A 430 16.62 37.48 54.20
N SER A 431 16.35 38.77 54.04
CA SER A 431 16.70 39.74 55.08
C SER A 431 15.68 39.66 56.21
N LEU A 432 16.17 39.69 57.44
CA LEU A 432 15.35 39.66 58.65
C LEU A 432 15.37 41.03 59.33
N LYS A 433 14.31 41.36 60.05
CA LYS A 433 14.18 42.60 60.82
C LYS A 433 13.70 42.34 62.24
N VAL A 434 14.31 43.04 63.20
CA VAL A 434 13.85 43.09 64.61
C VAL A 434 13.62 44.54 64.96
N LEU A 435 12.41 44.89 65.41
CA LEU A 435 12.03 46.27 65.76
C LEU A 435 12.34 47.31 64.64
N GLY A 436 12.31 46.88 63.38
CA GLY A 436 12.61 47.73 62.21
C GLY A 436 14.09 47.81 61.83
N LEU A 437 15.00 47.24 62.62
CA LEU A 437 16.44 47.16 62.32
C LEU A 437 16.76 45.89 61.53
N ASN A 438 17.66 46.01 60.53
CA ASN A 438 18.15 44.86 59.79
C ASN A 438 19.05 43.99 60.69
N VAL A 439 18.79 42.68 60.70
CA VAL A 439 19.61 41.65 61.35
C VAL A 439 20.18 40.71 60.28
N PRO A 440 21.12 39.79 60.61
CA PRO A 440 21.70 38.81 59.68
C PRO A 440 20.71 38.21 58.69
N ALA A 441 21.12 38.18 57.42
CA ALA A 441 20.34 37.57 56.35
C ALA A 441 20.45 36.03 56.39
N LEU A 442 19.39 35.34 55.97
CA LEU A 442 19.45 33.91 55.70
C LEU A 442 19.72 33.71 54.22
N ASP A 443 20.62 32.80 53.92
CA ASP A 443 20.88 32.32 52.56
C ASP A 443 20.41 30.87 52.47
N VAL A 444 19.41 30.62 51.62
CA VAL A 444 18.82 29.30 51.40
C VAL A 444 19.16 28.84 49.99
N GLN A 445 20.03 27.84 49.89
CA GLN A 445 20.46 27.28 48.62
C GLN A 445 19.84 25.90 48.39
N VAL A 446 19.13 25.74 47.28
CA VAL A 446 18.68 24.45 46.74
C VAL A 446 19.51 24.11 45.52
N GLY A 447 20.05 22.89 45.46
CA GLY A 447 20.91 22.41 44.38
C GLY A 447 22.40 22.79 44.54
N PRO A 448 23.25 22.52 43.52
CA PRO A 448 22.90 22.00 42.19
C PRO A 448 22.39 20.56 42.24
N ILE A 449 21.25 20.29 41.59
CA ILE A 449 20.63 18.96 41.48
C ILE A 449 19.83 18.87 40.17
N GLY A 450 19.69 17.67 39.61
CA GLY A 450 18.77 17.43 38.50
C GLY A 450 17.32 17.65 38.92
N ILE A 451 16.52 18.31 38.09
CA ILE A 451 15.09 18.57 38.38
C ILE A 451 14.33 17.26 38.65
N GLY A 452 14.58 16.21 37.87
CA GLY A 452 13.94 14.91 38.07
C GLY A 452 14.27 14.30 39.42
N GLN A 453 15.53 14.36 39.85
CA GLN A 453 15.96 13.87 41.16
C GLN A 453 15.32 14.67 42.30
N LEU A 454 15.23 16.00 42.17
CA LEU A 454 14.56 16.85 43.15
C LEU A 454 13.05 16.55 43.25
N LEU A 455 12.37 16.32 42.11
CA LEU A 455 10.96 15.96 42.07
C LEU A 455 10.68 14.59 42.70
N ASP A 456 11.54 13.61 42.45
CA ASP A 456 11.32 12.23 42.91
C ASP A 456 11.75 12.02 44.37
N GLN A 457 12.79 12.73 44.81
CA GLN A 457 13.42 12.55 46.12
C GLN A 457 13.72 13.90 46.80
N PRO A 458 12.70 14.73 47.09
CA PRO A 458 12.91 16.07 47.66
C PRO A 458 13.56 16.05 49.05
N ASN A 459 13.45 14.94 49.77
CA ASN A 459 13.95 14.78 51.15
C ASN A 459 15.23 13.93 51.23
N ASP A 460 15.92 13.69 50.11
CA ASP A 460 17.20 12.98 50.11
C ASP A 460 18.21 13.73 51.00
N PRO A 461 18.73 13.12 52.08
CA PRO A 461 19.71 13.73 52.97
C PRO A 461 20.96 14.24 52.26
N ALA A 462 21.35 13.62 51.13
CA ALA A 462 22.52 14.04 50.36
C ALA A 462 22.30 15.38 49.62
N HIS A 463 21.05 15.81 49.47
CA HIS A 463 20.65 16.96 48.65
C HIS A 463 19.69 17.93 49.38
N LEU A 464 19.68 17.92 50.72
CA LEU A 464 18.93 18.90 51.50
C LEU A 464 19.40 20.33 51.20
N ALA A 465 18.48 21.27 51.35
CA ALA A 465 18.78 22.69 51.17
C ALA A 465 19.85 23.12 52.17
N LYS A 466 20.82 23.90 51.70
CA LYS A 466 21.88 24.47 52.54
C LYS A 466 21.40 25.82 53.04
N VAL A 467 21.33 25.98 54.36
CA VAL A 467 20.93 27.24 54.98
C VAL A 467 22.12 27.84 55.74
N LYS A 468 22.43 29.10 55.48
CA LYS A 468 23.49 29.84 56.18
C LYS A 468 22.92 31.11 56.79
N ILE A 469 23.45 31.48 57.96
CA ILE A 469 23.17 32.76 58.60
C ILE A 469 24.36 33.69 58.32
N LEU A 470 24.09 34.81 57.67
CA LEU A 470 25.09 35.80 57.33
C LEU A 470 25.21 36.83 58.45
N GLY A 471 26.15 36.59 59.39
CA GLY A 471 26.69 37.68 60.21
C GLY A 471 26.54 37.62 61.73
N LEU A 472 25.95 36.60 62.38
CA LEU A 472 25.98 36.46 63.86
C LEU A 472 25.86 35.00 64.34
N GLY A 473 26.41 34.71 65.53
CA GLY A 473 26.27 33.45 66.28
C GLY A 473 25.00 33.39 67.16
N LEU A 474 23.85 33.82 66.62
CA LEU A 474 22.54 33.67 67.28
C LEU A 474 22.01 32.25 67.05
N ASP A 475 21.41 31.64 68.07
CA ASP A 475 20.72 30.35 67.95
C ASP A 475 19.37 30.53 67.23
N LEU A 476 19.38 30.28 65.92
CA LEU A 476 18.20 30.29 65.05
C LEU A 476 17.73 28.85 64.72
N GLY A 477 17.99 27.87 65.59
CA GLY A 477 17.67 26.46 65.34
C GLY A 477 16.22 26.21 64.91
N GLY A 478 15.26 26.93 65.50
CA GLY A 478 13.84 26.88 65.13
C GLY A 478 13.51 27.42 63.72
N LEU A 479 14.37 28.30 63.17
CA LEU A 479 14.24 28.89 61.83
C LEU A 479 14.94 28.05 60.75
N LEU A 480 16.04 27.39 61.13
CA LEU A 480 16.87 26.57 60.26
C LEU A 480 16.19 25.24 59.89
N ALA A 481 15.50 24.60 60.83
CA ALA A 481 14.89 23.29 60.60
C ALA A 481 13.76 23.30 59.55
N PRO A 482 12.79 24.24 59.55
CA PRO A 482 11.78 24.33 58.50
C PRO A 482 12.36 24.61 57.11
N LEU A 483 13.41 25.45 57.03
CA LEU A 483 14.05 25.77 55.75
C LEU A 483 14.85 24.58 55.20
N THR A 484 15.67 23.93 56.04
CA THR A 484 16.50 22.78 55.64
C THR A 484 15.63 21.62 55.15
N ASN A 485 14.50 21.37 55.82
CA ASN A 485 13.60 20.25 55.50
C ASN A 485 12.51 20.61 54.48
N GLY A 486 12.19 21.90 54.30
CA GLY A 486 11.04 22.34 53.51
C GLY A 486 11.38 23.03 52.19
N ALA A 487 12.57 23.62 52.04
CA ALA A 487 12.90 24.43 50.86
C ALA A 487 12.91 23.62 49.54
N ASN A 488 13.35 22.36 49.58
CA ASN A 488 13.24 21.46 48.42
C ASN A 488 11.77 21.24 48.01
N GLY A 489 10.87 21.05 48.99
CA GLY A 489 9.43 20.92 48.74
C GLY A 489 8.80 22.17 48.13
N VAL A 490 9.28 23.36 48.52
CA VAL A 490 8.87 24.63 47.90
C VAL A 490 9.28 24.67 46.43
N VAL A 491 10.53 24.33 46.11
CA VAL A 491 11.01 24.30 44.71
C VAL A 491 10.24 23.26 43.88
N VAL A 492 9.98 22.07 44.43
CA VAL A 492 9.15 21.04 43.78
C VAL A 492 7.75 21.56 43.48
N THR A 493 7.11 22.20 44.45
CA THR A 493 5.76 22.77 44.29
C THR A 493 5.75 23.84 43.19
N ALA A 494 6.76 24.72 43.18
CA ALA A 494 6.89 25.77 42.19
C ALA A 494 7.17 25.22 40.78
N LEU A 495 8.00 24.19 40.65
CA LEU A 495 8.26 23.48 39.39
C LEU A 495 7.01 22.79 38.85
N ASN A 496 6.24 22.12 39.73
CA ASN A 496 4.98 21.50 39.33
C ASN A 496 3.96 22.54 38.86
N ALA A 497 3.87 23.70 39.52
CA ALA A 497 2.93 24.75 39.12
C ALA A 497 3.32 25.44 37.80
N THR A 498 4.61 25.68 37.57
CA THR A 498 5.08 26.55 36.47
C THR A 498 5.65 25.79 35.26
N VAL A 499 6.17 24.57 35.46
CA VAL A 499 6.80 23.77 34.41
C VAL A 499 5.98 22.54 34.02
N PHE A 500 5.58 21.72 35.00
CA PHE A 500 5.05 20.38 34.72
C PHE A 500 3.52 20.24 34.82
N GLY A 501 2.83 21.22 35.39
CA GLY A 501 1.38 21.18 35.63
C GLY A 501 0.51 21.41 34.39
N THR A 502 -0.80 21.23 34.55
CA THR A 502 -1.80 21.55 33.53
C THR A 502 -1.85 23.06 33.31
N GLY A 503 -1.68 23.52 32.07
CA GLY A 503 -1.57 24.95 31.74
C GLY A 503 -0.19 25.58 32.04
N ALA A 504 0.76 24.78 32.54
CA ALA A 504 2.15 25.17 32.69
C ALA A 504 2.92 25.05 31.37
N LEU A 505 4.24 25.25 31.39
CA LEU A 505 5.11 25.18 30.21
C LEU A 505 4.87 23.91 29.36
N ILE A 506 4.92 22.72 29.98
CA ILE A 506 4.72 21.45 29.28
C ILE A 506 3.29 21.27 28.77
N GLY A 507 2.29 21.63 29.58
CA GLY A 507 0.88 21.55 29.19
C GLY A 507 0.56 22.43 27.99
N ASN A 508 1.08 23.66 27.98
CA ASN A 508 0.90 24.63 26.89
C ASN A 508 1.63 24.22 25.61
N LEU A 509 2.80 23.57 25.73
CA LEU A 509 3.48 22.98 24.58
C LEU A 509 2.61 21.90 23.93
N GLY A 510 2.06 20.98 24.75
CA GLY A 510 1.19 19.91 24.26
C GLY A 510 -0.06 20.43 23.54
N SER A 511 -0.74 21.42 24.11
CA SER A 511 -1.92 22.03 23.47
C SER A 511 -1.57 22.79 22.19
N SER A 512 -0.43 23.48 22.16
CA SER A 512 0.04 24.19 20.97
C SER A 512 0.41 23.22 19.83
N LEU A 513 1.06 22.09 20.16
CA LEU A 513 1.37 21.05 19.17
C LEU A 513 0.10 20.38 18.63
N ALA A 514 -0.88 20.07 19.49
CA ALA A 514 -2.16 19.51 19.05
C ALA A 514 -2.94 20.49 18.14
N ALA A 515 -2.87 21.79 18.42
CA ALA A 515 -3.47 22.80 17.55
C ALA A 515 -2.78 22.89 16.17
N LEU A 516 -1.47 22.56 16.08
CA LEU A 516 -0.75 22.50 14.80
C LEU A 516 -1.12 21.29 13.96
N THR A 517 -1.46 20.15 14.57
CA THR A 517 -1.76 18.91 13.84
C THR A 517 -3.21 18.85 13.34
N ALA A 518 -4.16 19.53 13.99
CA ALA A 518 -5.57 19.50 13.59
C ALA A 518 -5.81 19.89 12.10
N PRO A 519 -5.19 20.94 11.54
CA PRO A 519 -5.35 21.28 10.12
C PRO A 519 -4.86 20.20 9.15
N VAL A 520 -3.92 19.33 9.56
CA VAL A 520 -3.41 18.24 8.72
C VAL A 520 -4.51 17.22 8.43
N VAL A 521 -5.28 16.87 9.45
CA VAL A 521 -6.38 15.90 9.34
C VAL A 521 -7.45 16.42 8.37
N THR A 522 -7.81 17.69 8.49
CA THR A 522 -8.76 18.34 7.57
C THR A 522 -8.22 18.37 6.14
N ALA A 523 -6.95 18.79 5.95
CA ALA A 523 -6.35 18.89 4.62
C ALA A 523 -6.30 17.54 3.90
N LEU A 524 -5.89 16.46 4.58
CA LEU A 524 -5.88 15.14 3.96
C LEU A 524 -7.29 14.64 3.64
N GLY A 525 -8.27 14.89 4.54
CA GLY A 525 -9.68 14.56 4.29
C GLY A 525 -10.22 15.24 3.03
N THR A 526 -9.88 16.51 2.79
CA THR A 526 -10.30 17.24 1.57
C THR A 526 -9.68 16.70 0.28
N ILE A 527 -8.50 16.08 0.36
CA ILE A 527 -7.82 15.46 -0.79
C ILE A 527 -8.40 14.07 -1.08
N LEU A 528 -8.65 13.26 -0.05
CA LEU A 528 -9.11 11.88 -0.20
C LEU A 528 -10.60 11.78 -0.58
N SER A 529 -11.44 12.68 -0.06
CA SER A 529 -12.88 12.67 -0.31
C SER A 529 -13.28 12.72 -1.80
N PRO A 530 -12.71 13.60 -2.65
CA PRO A 530 -13.08 13.63 -4.06
C PRO A 530 -12.46 12.47 -4.86
N LEU A 531 -11.41 11.81 -4.37
CA LEU A 531 -10.69 10.79 -5.15
C LEU A 531 -11.61 9.66 -5.62
N SER A 532 -12.52 9.18 -4.76
CA SER A 532 -13.45 8.09 -5.09
C SER A 532 -14.54 8.45 -6.09
N SER A 533 -14.81 9.75 -6.29
CA SER A 533 -15.76 10.22 -7.30
C SER A 533 -15.11 10.66 -8.60
N LEU A 534 -13.79 10.85 -8.61
CA LEU A 534 -13.03 11.33 -9.76
C LEU A 534 -12.17 10.25 -10.41
N VAL A 535 -11.60 9.33 -9.63
CA VAL A 535 -10.63 8.34 -10.11
C VAL A 535 -11.23 6.94 -10.01
N SER A 536 -11.13 6.18 -11.11
CA SER A 536 -11.44 4.76 -11.16
C SER A 536 -10.15 3.95 -11.20
N LEU A 537 -10.00 3.04 -10.25
CA LEU A 537 -8.89 2.10 -10.15
C LEU A 537 -9.44 0.68 -10.24
N ARG A 538 -8.98 -0.08 -11.22
CA ARG A 538 -9.38 -1.48 -11.41
C ARG A 538 -8.18 -2.36 -11.62
N ILE A 539 -8.24 -3.58 -11.09
CA ILE A 539 -7.21 -4.60 -11.24
C ILE A 539 -7.80 -5.84 -11.90
N ASN A 540 -6.94 -6.68 -12.46
CA ASN A 540 -7.34 -7.91 -13.16
C ASN A 540 -8.39 -7.65 -14.26
N VAL A 541 -8.13 -6.67 -15.13
CA VAL A 541 -9.13 -6.20 -16.10
C VAL A 541 -9.26 -7.19 -17.24
N GLN A 542 -10.43 -7.83 -17.35
CA GLN A 542 -10.76 -8.86 -18.32
C GLN A 542 -12.05 -8.46 -19.06
N PRO A 543 -11.96 -7.99 -20.32
CA PRO A 543 -13.10 -7.42 -21.05
C PRO A 543 -14.29 -8.38 -21.25
N ASP A 544 -14.04 -9.67 -21.33
CA ASP A 544 -15.03 -10.73 -21.54
C ASP A 544 -15.72 -11.18 -20.24
N GLN A 545 -15.24 -10.74 -19.08
CA GLN A 545 -15.80 -11.09 -17.77
C GLN A 545 -16.83 -10.05 -17.30
N PRO A 546 -17.73 -10.41 -16.36
CA PRO A 546 -18.68 -9.47 -15.78
C PRO A 546 -18.01 -8.19 -15.27
N TRP A 547 -18.63 -7.05 -15.56
CA TRP A 547 -18.15 -5.74 -15.13
C TRP A 547 -18.96 -5.27 -13.90
N GLY A 548 -18.60 -5.79 -12.72
CA GLY A 548 -19.21 -5.39 -11.45
C GLY A 548 -18.69 -4.06 -10.92
N GLY A 549 -19.31 -3.55 -9.84
CA GLY A 549 -18.86 -2.36 -9.11
C GLY A 549 -19.65 -1.08 -9.43
N SER A 550 -19.05 0.07 -9.12
CA SER A 550 -19.66 1.40 -9.13
C SER A 550 -19.57 2.12 -10.48
N THR A 551 -18.59 1.80 -11.32
CA THR A 551 -18.42 2.40 -12.66
C THR A 551 -18.88 1.47 -13.78
N SER A 552 -19.46 2.03 -14.85
CA SER A 552 -19.77 1.30 -16.09
C SER A 552 -18.50 0.87 -16.85
N LYS A 553 -18.63 -0.14 -17.72
CA LYS A 553 -17.52 -0.64 -18.55
C LYS A 553 -17.07 0.42 -19.55
N PRO A 554 -15.80 0.87 -19.53
CA PRO A 554 -15.27 1.80 -20.50
C PRO A 554 -15.28 1.22 -21.92
N ALA A 555 -15.56 2.05 -22.92
CA ALA A 555 -15.70 1.63 -24.32
C ALA A 555 -14.38 1.15 -24.95
N ASP A 556 -13.23 1.56 -24.41
CA ASP A 556 -11.90 1.13 -24.84
C ASP A 556 -11.52 -0.26 -24.30
N VAL A 557 -12.22 -0.76 -23.26
CA VAL A 557 -11.98 -2.09 -22.69
C VAL A 557 -12.77 -3.13 -23.49
N THR A 558 -12.17 -3.63 -24.57
CA THR A 558 -12.83 -4.57 -25.50
C THR A 558 -11.96 -5.79 -25.82
N ALA A 559 -12.63 -6.89 -26.14
CA ALA A 559 -12.02 -8.09 -26.69
C ALA A 559 -12.87 -8.59 -27.86
N LEU A 560 -12.23 -9.22 -28.85
CA LEU A 560 -12.96 -9.80 -29.98
C LEU A 560 -13.83 -10.98 -29.49
N PRO A 561 -15.13 -11.00 -29.82
CA PRO A 561 -16.01 -12.10 -29.43
C PRO A 561 -15.70 -13.36 -30.25
N SER A 562 -16.18 -14.50 -29.76
CA SER A 562 -16.20 -15.74 -30.56
C SER A 562 -17.14 -15.59 -31.76
N GLY A 563 -16.83 -16.28 -32.85
CA GLY A 563 -17.61 -16.26 -34.09
C GLY A 563 -17.64 -17.65 -34.76
N PRO A 564 -18.34 -17.80 -35.89
CA PRO A 564 -18.37 -19.06 -36.62
C PRO A 564 -16.96 -19.52 -37.00
N GLY A 565 -16.52 -20.66 -36.44
CA GLY A 565 -15.19 -21.22 -36.68
C GLY A 565 -14.04 -20.40 -36.08
N THR A 566 -14.30 -19.47 -35.15
CA THR A 566 -13.28 -18.70 -34.44
C THR A 566 -13.54 -18.63 -32.93
N THR A 567 -12.48 -18.78 -32.13
CA THR A 567 -12.55 -18.54 -30.68
C THR A 567 -12.68 -17.05 -30.37
N ALA A 568 -13.04 -16.70 -29.14
CA ALA A 568 -12.90 -15.33 -28.65
C ALA A 568 -11.41 -14.96 -28.46
N GLU A 569 -11.17 -13.67 -28.27
CA GLU A 569 -9.91 -13.12 -27.76
C GLU A 569 -10.00 -13.04 -26.23
N TYR A 570 -9.01 -13.59 -25.54
CA TYR A 570 -8.90 -13.54 -24.09
C TYR A 570 -7.86 -12.49 -23.72
N LYS A 571 -8.28 -11.45 -23.01
CA LYS A 571 -7.41 -10.37 -22.56
C LYS A 571 -7.34 -10.28 -21.05
N VAL A 572 -6.19 -9.85 -20.55
CA VAL A 572 -6.02 -9.41 -19.17
C VAL A 572 -5.11 -8.18 -19.12
N SER A 573 -5.46 -7.21 -18.27
CA SER A 573 -4.58 -6.11 -17.90
C SER A 573 -4.38 -6.14 -16.39
N ALA A 574 -3.15 -5.89 -15.92
CA ALA A 574 -2.88 -5.94 -14.48
C ALA A 574 -3.67 -4.86 -13.74
N ILE A 575 -3.55 -3.61 -14.20
CA ILE A 575 -4.22 -2.45 -13.59
C ILE A 575 -4.72 -1.50 -14.68
N ARG A 576 -5.87 -0.88 -14.42
CA ARG A 576 -6.42 0.23 -15.18
C ARG A 576 -6.66 1.41 -14.24
N VAL A 577 -6.19 2.57 -14.67
CA VAL A 577 -6.40 3.87 -14.00
C VAL A 577 -7.16 4.77 -14.96
N GLY A 578 -8.29 5.30 -14.54
CA GLY A 578 -9.10 6.20 -15.36
C GLY A 578 -9.76 7.30 -14.55
N LEU A 579 -10.31 8.28 -15.24
CA LEU A 579 -11.16 9.30 -14.64
C LEU A 579 -12.64 9.03 -14.90
N ILE A 580 -13.42 9.14 -13.84
CA ILE A 580 -14.88 8.99 -13.89
C ILE A 580 -15.43 10.16 -14.70
N ASN A 581 -16.29 9.87 -15.69
CA ASN A 581 -16.90 10.84 -16.61
C ASN A 581 -15.90 11.67 -17.45
N GLN A 582 -14.59 11.36 -17.41
CA GLN A 582 -13.54 12.06 -18.16
C GLN A 582 -12.54 11.10 -18.79
N ALA A 583 -13.02 9.97 -19.33
CA ALA A 583 -12.19 8.92 -19.92
C ALA A 583 -11.25 9.41 -21.04
N ASN A 584 -11.59 10.51 -21.72
CA ASN A 584 -10.75 11.12 -22.74
C ASN A 584 -9.47 11.77 -22.16
N LEU A 585 -9.47 12.17 -20.89
CA LEU A 585 -8.30 12.77 -20.26
C LEU A 585 -7.37 11.71 -19.69
N LEU A 586 -7.91 10.67 -19.08
CA LEU A 586 -7.12 9.56 -18.56
C LEU A 586 -7.96 8.28 -18.55
N GLY A 587 -7.41 7.25 -19.19
CA GLY A 587 -7.93 5.90 -19.29
C GLY A 587 -6.79 4.97 -19.67
N LEU A 588 -5.87 4.77 -18.74
CA LEU A 588 -4.60 4.06 -18.94
C LEU A 588 -4.71 2.63 -18.41
N SER A 589 -4.35 1.65 -19.22
CA SER A 589 -4.16 0.26 -18.78
C SER A 589 -2.70 -0.15 -18.86
N LEU A 590 -2.17 -0.76 -17.80
CA LEU A 590 -0.78 -1.21 -17.73
C LEU A 590 -0.66 -2.74 -17.71
N ALA A 591 0.40 -3.23 -18.35
CA ALA A 591 0.70 -4.65 -18.56
C ALA A 591 -0.53 -5.39 -19.13
N ASN A 592 -0.71 -5.26 -20.43
CA ASN A 592 -1.83 -5.81 -21.17
C ASN A 592 -1.36 -7.03 -21.97
N SER A 593 -2.11 -8.13 -21.88
CA SER A 593 -1.79 -9.38 -22.56
C SER A 593 -3.03 -9.96 -23.21
N SER A 594 -2.85 -10.60 -24.36
CA SER A 594 -3.93 -11.23 -25.08
C SER A 594 -3.53 -12.52 -25.79
N ALA A 595 -4.45 -13.47 -25.79
CA ALA A 595 -4.36 -14.70 -26.54
C ALA A 595 -5.65 -14.96 -27.33
N GLY A 596 -5.49 -15.36 -28.59
CA GLY A 596 -6.58 -15.47 -29.54
C GLY A 596 -6.89 -14.16 -30.29
N PRO A 597 -7.89 -14.16 -31.17
CA PRO A 597 -8.72 -15.32 -31.52
C PRO A 597 -7.92 -16.36 -32.32
N ALA A 598 -8.37 -17.62 -32.26
CA ALA A 598 -7.90 -18.68 -33.13
C ALA A 598 -9.01 -19.08 -34.10
N LYS A 599 -8.61 -19.49 -35.31
CA LYS A 599 -9.48 -19.95 -36.38
C LYS A 599 -8.95 -21.27 -36.91
N LEU A 600 -9.85 -22.22 -37.15
CA LEU A 600 -9.49 -23.44 -37.84
C LEU A 600 -9.19 -23.12 -39.32
N HIS A 601 -8.01 -23.48 -39.78
CA HIS A 601 -7.58 -23.40 -41.17
C HIS A 601 -7.33 -24.83 -41.67
N PRO A 602 -8.15 -25.34 -42.61
CA PRO A 602 -7.97 -26.68 -43.17
C PRO A 602 -6.69 -26.82 -44.01
#